data_AF-A0A7K6NFX9-F1
#
_entry.id   AF-A0A7K6NFX9-F1
#
_cell.length_a   1.000
_cell.length_b   1.000
_cell.length_c   1.000
_cell.angle_alpha   90.00
_cell.angle_beta   90.00
_cell.angle_gamma   90.00
#
_symmetry.space_group_name_H-M   'P 1'
#
loop_
_entity.id
_entity.type
_entity.pdbx_description
1 polymer ?
#
loop_
_entity_poly.entity_id
_entity_poly.type
_entity_poly.pdbx_seq_one_letter_code
_entity_poly.pdbx_strand_id
1 'polypeptide(L)' 'LVRTLRIERSMSKDPVDFEQCVEKDLQHTEGQLQMEEFPLPDFQATYLRFIIESAFDHFVSVHRVMAEGV' A
#
# COMPACT_ATOMS: atom_id res chain seq x y z
N LEU A 1 0.51 13.82 -3.49
CA LEU A 1 0.39 12.48 -4.13
C LEU A 1 1.39 11.53 -3.49
N VAL A 2 1.05 10.26 -3.33
CA VAL A 2 1.99 9.25 -2.80
C VAL A 2 3.05 9.01 -3.87
N ARG A 3 4.32 8.99 -3.46
CA ARG A 3 5.44 8.69 -4.35
C ARG A 3 5.93 7.27 -4.13
N THR A 4 6.32 6.92 -2.91
CA THR A 4 6.78 5.55 -2.60
C THR A 4 5.82 4.93 -1.60
N LEU A 5 5.26 3.78 -1.96
CA LEU A 5 4.36 2.98 -1.12
C LEU A 5 4.98 1.61 -0.87
N ARG A 6 5.01 1.21 0.40
CA ARG A 6 5.32 -0.15 0.82
C ARG A 6 4.07 -0.83 1.37
N ILE A 7 3.86 -2.08 0.96
CA ILE A 7 2.82 -2.96 1.50
C ILE A 7 3.53 -4.09 2.24
N GLU A 8 3.18 -4.24 3.51
CA GLU A 8 3.62 -5.34 4.36
C GLU A 8 2.43 -6.19 4.76
N ARG A 9 2.70 -7.45 5.10
CA ARG A 9 1.69 -8.40 5.58
C ARG A 9 2.12 -9.04 6.88
N SER A 10 1.15 -9.49 7.66
CA SER A 10 1.38 -10.42 8.76
C SER A 10 0.35 -11.54 8.74
N MET A 11 0.80 -12.75 9.06
CA MET A 11 -0.02 -13.95 9.29
C MET A 11 -0.11 -14.32 10.78
N SER A 12 0.51 -13.50 11.64
CA SER A 12 0.44 -13.69 13.09
C SER A 12 -0.96 -13.42 13.61
N LYS A 13 -1.27 -13.98 14.79
CA LYS A 13 -2.55 -13.72 15.47
C LYS A 13 -2.71 -12.28 15.93
N ASP A 14 -1.58 -11.60 16.12
CA ASP A 14 -1.47 -10.20 16.50
C ASP A 14 -0.82 -9.40 15.36
N PRO A 15 -1.03 -8.07 15.27
CA PRO A 15 -0.45 -7.22 14.24
C PRO A 15 1.04 -6.95 14.52
N VAL A 16 1.85 -8.00 14.40
CA VAL A 16 3.31 -8.03 14.59
C VAL A 16 3.98 -8.81 13.46
N ASP A 17 5.31 -8.84 13.43
CA ASP A 17 6.10 -9.64 12.49
C ASP A 17 5.70 -9.40 11.02
N PHE A 18 5.58 -8.13 10.65
CA PHE A 18 5.23 -7.76 9.30
C PHE A 18 6.38 -8.03 8.33
N GLU A 19 6.06 -8.67 7.22
CA GLU A 19 6.99 -8.96 6.12
C GLU A 19 6.68 -8.02 4.94
N GLN A 20 7.72 -7.40 4.38
CA GLN A 20 7.60 -6.59 3.17
C GLN A 20 7.23 -7.47 1.98
N CYS A 21 6.16 -7.08 1.28
CA CYS A 21 5.64 -7.82 0.13
C CYS A 21 5.79 -7.02 -1.16
N VAL A 22 5.49 -5.72 -1.10
CA VAL A 22 5.59 -4.81 -2.24
C VAL A 22 6.25 -3.54 -1.78
N GLU A 23 7.12 -3.01 -2.61
CA GLU A 23 7.55 -1.63 -2.57
C GLU A 23 7.49 -1.09 -4.00
N LYS A 24 6.79 0.04 -4.18
CA LYS A 24 6.55 0.59 -5.51
C LYS A 24 6.60 2.11 -5.47
N ASP A 25 7.34 2.66 -6.44
CA ASP A 25 7.22 4.06 -6.81
C ASP A 25 6.02 4.26 -7.74
N LEU A 26 5.14 5.16 -7.35
CA LEU A 26 3.93 5.53 -8.06
C LEU A 26 4.19 6.72 -8.96
N GLN A 27 3.44 6.81 -10.06
CA GLN A 27 3.57 7.93 -10.98
C GLN A 27 2.86 9.17 -10.45
N HIS A 28 3.44 10.32 -10.75
CA HIS A 28 2.80 11.60 -10.51
C HIS A 28 1.65 11.79 -11.52
N THR A 29 0.41 11.95 -11.03
CA THR A 29 -0.76 12.24 -11.86
C THR A 29 -1.09 13.72 -11.77
N GLU A 30 -0.97 14.46 -12.88
CA GLU A 30 -1.25 15.91 -12.87
C GLU A 30 -2.76 16.20 -12.71
N GLY A 31 -3.17 16.53 -11.49
CA GLY A 31 -4.53 16.96 -11.16
C GLY A 31 -5.60 15.86 -11.14
N GLN A 32 -5.22 14.59 -11.32
CA GLN A 32 -6.13 13.44 -11.31
C GLN A 32 -5.93 12.57 -10.05
N LEU A 33 -6.99 11.86 -9.66
CA LEU A 33 -6.92 10.88 -8.57
C LEU A 33 -5.92 9.78 -8.92
N GLN A 34 -4.89 9.61 -8.10
CA GLN A 34 -3.93 8.53 -8.22
C GLN A 34 -4.59 7.23 -7.78
N MET A 35 -4.68 6.27 -8.71
CA MET A 35 -5.23 4.95 -8.48
C MET A 35 -4.20 3.91 -8.86
N GLU A 36 -3.94 2.98 -7.94
CA GLU A 36 -2.96 1.91 -8.13
C GLU A 36 -3.60 0.59 -7.73
N GLU A 37 -3.35 -0.42 -8.56
CA GLU A 37 -3.78 -1.78 -8.33
C GLU A 37 -2.56 -2.67 -8.18
N PHE A 38 -2.59 -3.53 -7.17
CA PHE A 38 -1.49 -4.43 -6.83
C PHE A 38 -1.99 -5.87 -6.95
N PRO A 39 -1.72 -6.55 -8.08
CA PRO A 39 -2.04 -7.97 -8.20
C PRO A 39 -1.08 -8.76 -7.31
N LEU A 40 -1.64 -9.44 -6.31
CA LEU A 40 -0.90 -10.24 -5.34
C LEU A 40 -1.34 -11.71 -5.43
N PRO A 41 -0.90 -12.47 -6.46
CA PRO A 41 -1.23 -13.88 -6.57
C PRO A 41 -0.63 -14.68 -5.42
N ASP A 42 -1.36 -15.69 -4.94
CA ASP A 42 -0.96 -16.55 -3.81
C ASP A 42 -0.64 -15.79 -2.51
N PHE A 43 -1.33 -14.66 -2.31
CA PHE A 43 -1.14 -13.81 -1.14
C PHE A 43 -2.13 -14.12 -0.04
N GLN A 44 -1.60 -14.42 1.15
CA GLN A 44 -2.38 -14.58 2.37
C GLN A 44 -1.92 -13.52 3.38
N ALA A 45 -2.86 -12.91 4.09
CA ALA A 45 -2.59 -11.97 5.16
C ALA A 45 -3.74 -12.01 6.19
N THR A 46 -3.39 -11.96 7.47
CA THR A 46 -4.35 -11.60 8.54
C THR A 46 -4.36 -10.09 8.75
N TYR A 47 -3.19 -9.45 8.63
CA TYR A 47 -3.05 -8.00 8.69
C TYR A 47 -2.29 -7.48 7.48
N LEU A 48 -2.75 -6.34 6.96
CA LEU A 48 -2.07 -5.55 5.95
C LEU A 48 -1.59 -4.23 6.56
N ARG A 49 -0.41 -3.79 6.16
CA ARG A 49 0.11 -2.47 6.51
C ARG A 49 0.53 -1.74 5.23
N PHE A 50 -0.03 -0.55 5.05
CA PHE A 50 0.31 0.34 3.95
C PHE A 50 1.15 1.48 4.52
N ILE A 51 2.38 1.61 4.05
CA ILE A 51 3.36 2.60 4.53
C ILE A 51 3.65 3.56 3.38
N ILE A 52 3.31 4.83 3.57
CA ILE A 52 3.72 5.90 2.66
C ILE A 52 5.12 6.31 3.09
N GLU A 53 6.13 5.90 2.33
CA GLU A 53 7.52 6.23 2.63
C GLU A 53 7.90 7.63 2.13
N SER A 54 7.32 8.02 0.98
CA SER A 54 7.57 9.33 0.40
C SER A 54 6.36 9.86 -0.38
N ALA A 55 6.34 11.18 -0.56
CA ALA A 55 5.30 11.91 -1.26
C ALA A 55 5.89 12.92 -2.24
N PHE A 56 5.13 13.29 -3.27
CA PHE A 56 5.50 14.35 -4.20
C PHE A 56 5.27 15.77 -3.64
N ASP A 57 4.47 15.89 -2.58
CA ASP A 57 4.11 17.16 -1.95
C ASP A 57 4.21 17.01 -0.42
N HIS A 58 4.18 18.12 0.31
CA HIS A 58 4.27 18.16 1.77
C HIS A 58 3.13 17.42 2.47
N PHE A 59 1.96 17.31 1.82
CA PHE A 59 0.81 16.62 2.35
C PHE A 59 0.30 15.55 1.38
N VAL A 60 -0.17 14.45 1.97
CA VAL A 60 -0.83 13.35 1.26
C VAL A 60 -2.13 13.00 1.94
N SER A 61 -3.11 12.64 1.14
CA SER A 61 -4.39 12.12 1.62
C SER A 61 -4.68 10.82 0.88
N VAL A 62 -4.87 9.74 1.64
CA VAL A 62 -5.37 8.47 1.12
C VAL A 62 -6.88 8.49 1.26
N HIS A 63 -7.57 8.53 0.12
CA HIS A 63 -9.03 8.67 0.11
C HIS A 63 -9.72 7.32 0.27
N ARG A 64 -9.12 6.25 -0.25
CA ARG A 64 -9.69 4.90 -0.22
C ARG A 64 -8.59 3.86 -0.32
N VAL A 65 -8.71 2.82 0.50
CA VAL A 65 -7.95 1.57 0.40
C VAL A 65 -8.98 0.46 0.25
N MET A 66 -8.81 -0.38 -0.77
CA MET A 66 -9.65 -1.56 -1.00
C MET A 66 -8.74 -2.77 -1.01
N ALA A 67 -9.12 -3.81 -0.26
CA ALA A 67 -8.45 -5.10 -0.25
C ALA A 67 -9.53 -6.15 -0.50
N GLU A 68 -9.40 -6.86 -1.62
CA GLU A 68 -10.30 -7.93 -2.01
C GLU A 68 -9.56 -9.26 -1.83
N GLY A 69 -10.18 -10.18 -1.09
CA GLY A 69 -9.67 -11.53 -0.85
C GLY A 69 -10.80 -12.55 -1.04
N VAL A 70 -10.44 -13.83 -1.10
CA VAL A 70 -11.38 -14.96 -1.19
C VAL A 70 -11.67 -15.53 0.19
#